data_AF-A0A4U7EP12-F1
#
_entry.id   AF-A0A4U7EP12-F1
#
_cell.length_a   1.000
_cell.length_b   1.000
_cell.length_c   1.000
_cell.angle_alpha   90.00
_cell.angle_beta   90.00
_cell.angle_gamma   90.00
#
_symmetry.space_group_name_H-M   'P 1'
#
loop_
_entity.id
_entity.type
_entity.pdbx_description
1 polymer ?
#
loop_
_entity_poly.entity_id
_entity_poly.type
_entity_poly.pdbx_seq_one_letter_code
_entity_poly.pdbx_strand_id
1 'polypeptide(L)'
;MFGGDRAQSEVLGTVLLLGLTVAVVGTTVALGATALDDSQRTADLQRVEGAMTQVDSKASLVAHGESTSQRLQLGPGRNADLRVDEGAGSMRIEVETENGTYTNETTLGAIVYERGDDVIAYQGGGVWRANGDSTRMVSPPEFHYRGDTLTLPLVTVAGERDLSDSVTISESDERPEGLFASENISNPLLGGNVTITVESEYAEAWGRFFESRTEANVTQLSSDEVQVEIRTKTVHPTLTTSASAVGSSSIAAGGIRRLEADSYDSGSDSDPNEYGPDTADDNAVVRTNGGFG
;
A
#
# COMPACT_ATOMS: atom_id res chain seq x y z
N MET A 1 24.82 -50.78 -72.45
CA MET A 1 23.41 -50.58 -72.05
C MET A 1 23.44 -49.87 -70.70
N PHE A 2 23.48 -48.54 -70.66
CA PHE A 2 23.53 -47.75 -69.42
C PHE A 2 22.63 -46.52 -69.62
N GLY A 3 21.35 -46.65 -69.29
CA GLY A 3 20.35 -45.59 -69.50
C GLY A 3 19.35 -45.41 -68.36
N GLY A 4 19.48 -46.14 -67.25
CA GLY A 4 18.51 -46.13 -66.15
C GLY A 4 18.75 -45.08 -65.06
N ASP A 5 20.01 -44.71 -64.79
CA ASP A 5 20.34 -43.97 -63.55
C ASP A 5 20.03 -42.46 -63.61
N ARG A 6 19.96 -41.84 -64.79
CA ARG A 6 19.69 -40.39 -64.90
C ARG A 6 18.22 -40.04 -64.67
N ALA A 7 17.29 -40.93 -65.01
CA ALA A 7 15.86 -40.73 -64.80
C ALA A 7 15.45 -40.84 -63.31
N GLN A 8 16.18 -41.62 -62.51
CA GLN A 8 15.93 -41.69 -61.07
C GLN A 8 16.44 -40.47 -60.31
N SER A 9 17.55 -39.86 -60.74
CA SER A 9 18.09 -38.64 -60.12
C SER A 9 17.12 -37.45 -60.16
N GLU A 10 16.33 -37.32 -61.22
CA GLU A 10 15.34 -36.25 -61.38
C GLU A 10 14.16 -36.41 -60.40
N VAL A 11 13.67 -37.65 -60.24
CA VAL A 11 12.61 -37.97 -59.28
C VAL A 11 13.11 -37.82 -57.85
N LEU A 12 14.31 -38.31 -57.54
CA LEU A 12 14.95 -38.14 -56.23
C LEU A 12 15.17 -36.65 -55.90
N GLY A 13 15.65 -35.85 -56.85
CA GLY A 13 15.83 -34.42 -56.67
C GLY A 13 14.52 -33.69 -56.34
N THR A 14 13.44 -34.05 -57.06
CA THR A 14 12.12 -33.46 -56.83
C THR A 14 11.55 -33.84 -55.48
N VAL A 15 11.67 -35.11 -55.07
CA VAL A 15 11.21 -35.58 -53.75
C VAL A 15 12.02 -34.93 -52.62
N LEU A 16 13.34 -34.77 -52.79
CA LEU A 16 14.18 -34.10 -51.81
C LEU A 16 13.84 -32.61 -51.68
N LEU A 17 13.60 -31.91 -52.80
CA LEU A 17 13.17 -30.51 -52.76
C LEU A 17 11.79 -30.38 -52.08
N LEU A 18 10.84 -31.23 -52.41
CA LEU A 18 9.52 -31.24 -51.78
C LEU A 18 9.64 -31.51 -50.27
N GLY A 19 10.41 -32.53 -49.89
CA GLY A 19 10.67 -32.85 -48.48
C GLY A 19 11.32 -31.69 -47.73
N LEU A 20 12.31 -31.02 -48.33
CA LEU A 20 12.96 -29.84 -47.77
C LEU A 20 11.97 -28.68 -47.59
N THR A 21 11.12 -28.41 -48.59
CA THR A 21 10.13 -27.33 -48.48
C THR A 21 9.11 -27.59 -47.38
N VAL A 22 8.62 -28.82 -47.26
CA VAL A 22 7.69 -29.21 -46.19
C VAL A 22 8.37 -29.10 -44.82
N ALA A 23 9.63 -29.52 -44.70
CA ALA A 23 10.38 -29.38 -43.47
C ALA A 23 10.55 -27.90 -43.05
N VAL A 24 10.97 -27.04 -43.98
CA VAL A 24 11.18 -25.60 -43.71
C VAL A 24 9.86 -24.90 -43.34
N VAL A 25 8.79 -25.15 -44.11
CA VAL A 25 7.47 -24.57 -43.81
C VAL A 25 6.95 -25.08 -42.48
N GLY A 26 7.06 -26.39 -42.22
CA GLY A 26 6.65 -27.00 -40.96
C GLY A 26 7.35 -26.39 -39.75
N THR A 27 8.68 -26.26 -39.80
CA THR A 27 9.45 -25.60 -38.73
C THR A 27 9.07 -24.13 -38.56
N THR A 28 8.86 -23.39 -39.65
CA THR A 28 8.46 -21.98 -39.59
C THR A 28 7.09 -21.81 -38.93
N VAL A 29 6.12 -22.65 -39.30
CA VAL A 29 4.77 -22.63 -38.71
C VAL A 29 4.82 -22.98 -37.23
N ALA A 30 5.61 -23.99 -36.84
CA ALA A 30 5.75 -24.38 -35.44
C ALA A 30 6.32 -23.24 -34.58
N LEU A 31 7.39 -22.57 -35.02
CA LEU A 31 7.98 -21.44 -34.31
C LEU A 31 7.07 -20.20 -34.33
N GLY A 32 6.36 -19.97 -35.43
CA GLY A 32 5.39 -18.88 -35.53
C GLY A 32 4.21 -19.06 -34.58
N ALA A 33 3.74 -20.30 -34.41
CA ALA A 33 2.66 -20.62 -33.48
C ALA A 33 3.05 -20.34 -32.03
N THR A 34 4.25 -20.74 -31.59
CA THR A 34 4.72 -20.47 -30.21
C THR A 34 4.91 -18.98 -29.95
N ALA A 35 5.52 -18.25 -30.89
CA ALA A 35 5.71 -16.80 -30.75
C ALA A 35 4.38 -16.03 -30.69
N LEU A 36 3.38 -16.50 -31.45
CA LEU A 36 2.05 -15.93 -31.45
C LEU A 36 1.31 -16.24 -30.14
N ASP A 37 1.43 -17.45 -29.59
CA ASP A 37 0.84 -17.84 -28.31
C ASP A 37 1.41 -17.01 -27.14
N ASP A 38 2.72 -16.83 -27.08
CA ASP A 38 3.40 -15.98 -26.08
C ASP A 38 2.92 -14.52 -26.18
N SER A 39 2.76 -14.01 -27.39
CA SER A 39 2.25 -12.65 -27.65
C SER A 39 0.80 -12.51 -27.19
N GLN A 40 -0.04 -13.52 -27.46
CA GLN A 40 -1.43 -13.55 -27.01
C GLN A 40 -1.52 -13.61 -25.47
N ARG A 41 -0.72 -14.47 -24.82
CA ARG A 41 -0.65 -14.59 -23.36
C ARG A 41 -0.24 -13.27 -22.70
N THR A 42 0.80 -12.61 -23.22
CA THR A 42 1.24 -11.31 -22.72
C THR A 42 0.15 -10.25 -22.87
N ALA A 43 -0.52 -10.22 -24.03
CA ALA A 43 -1.59 -9.27 -24.28
C ALA A 43 -2.83 -9.53 -23.41
N ASP A 44 -3.15 -10.78 -23.11
CA ASP A 44 -4.22 -11.15 -22.17
C ASP A 44 -3.90 -10.67 -20.76
N LEU A 45 -2.69 -10.90 -20.26
CA LEU A 45 -2.28 -10.45 -18.92
C LEU A 45 -2.35 -8.92 -18.81
N GLN A 46 -1.85 -8.18 -19.80
CA GLN A 46 -1.94 -6.72 -19.81
C GLN A 46 -3.38 -6.21 -19.87
N ARG A 47 -4.28 -6.90 -20.59
CA ARG A 47 -5.71 -6.56 -20.60
C ARG A 47 -6.34 -6.74 -19.23
N VAL A 48 -6.06 -7.86 -18.56
CA VAL A 48 -6.59 -8.14 -17.22
C VAL A 48 -6.02 -7.17 -16.20
N GLU A 49 -4.71 -6.89 -16.22
CA GLU A 49 -4.09 -5.85 -15.38
C GLU A 49 -4.83 -4.51 -15.52
N GLY A 50 -5.06 -4.06 -16.77
CA GLY A 50 -5.80 -2.83 -17.04
C GLY A 50 -7.26 -2.85 -16.58
N ALA A 51 -7.95 -3.98 -16.75
CA ALA A 51 -9.33 -4.14 -16.27
C ALA A 51 -9.40 -4.07 -14.74
N MET A 52 -8.45 -4.69 -14.03
CA MET A 52 -8.37 -4.65 -12.56
C MET A 52 -8.00 -3.25 -12.04
N THR A 53 -7.09 -2.53 -12.70
CA THR A 53 -6.84 -1.11 -12.38
C THR A 53 -8.09 -0.26 -12.60
N GLN A 54 -8.93 -0.60 -13.58
CA GLN A 54 -10.20 0.10 -13.78
C GLN A 54 -11.22 -0.23 -12.68
N VAL A 55 -11.27 -1.48 -12.19
CA VAL A 55 -12.04 -1.86 -10.99
C VAL A 55 -11.61 -0.99 -9.82
N ASP A 56 -10.31 -0.90 -9.57
CA ASP A 56 -9.73 -0.10 -8.49
C ASP A 56 -10.16 1.36 -8.56
N SER A 57 -9.96 1.99 -9.72
CA SER A 57 -10.37 3.39 -9.95
C SER A 57 -11.86 3.60 -9.70
N LYS A 58 -12.72 2.65 -10.09
CA LYS A 58 -14.16 2.72 -9.86
C LYS A 58 -14.54 2.49 -8.40
N ALA A 59 -13.83 1.59 -7.71
CA ALA A 59 -14.02 1.34 -6.29
C ALA A 59 -13.65 2.57 -5.46
N SER A 60 -12.59 3.28 -5.83
CA SER A 60 -12.24 4.57 -5.21
C SER A 60 -13.36 5.61 -5.35
N LEU A 61 -13.99 5.73 -6.53
CA LEU A 61 -15.12 6.67 -6.73
C LEU A 61 -16.32 6.34 -5.82
N VAL A 62 -16.55 5.04 -5.57
CA VAL A 62 -17.61 4.58 -4.66
C VAL A 62 -17.22 4.83 -3.20
N ALA A 63 -15.97 4.52 -2.82
CA ALA A 63 -15.44 4.72 -1.47
C ALA A 63 -15.39 6.20 -1.05
N HIS A 64 -15.23 7.13 -2.00
CA HIS A 64 -15.27 8.58 -1.74
C HIS A 64 -16.70 9.18 -1.80
N GLY A 65 -17.72 8.35 -1.97
CA GLY A 65 -19.12 8.79 -1.98
C GLY A 65 -19.52 9.55 -3.25
N GLU A 66 -18.72 9.52 -4.31
CA GLU A 66 -19.08 10.12 -5.62
C GLU A 66 -20.13 9.26 -6.35
N SER A 67 -20.32 8.00 -5.96
CA SER A 67 -21.35 7.10 -6.49
C SER A 67 -21.70 5.98 -5.50
N THR A 68 -22.98 5.70 -5.27
CA THR A 68 -23.43 4.61 -4.39
C THR A 68 -23.15 3.21 -4.95
N SER A 69 -23.05 3.07 -6.27
CA SER A 69 -22.64 1.83 -6.93
C SER A 69 -22.11 2.07 -8.33
N GLN A 70 -21.21 1.21 -8.81
CA GLN A 70 -20.66 1.18 -10.15
C GLN A 70 -20.68 -0.25 -10.67
N ARG A 71 -21.22 -0.47 -11.88
CA ARG A 71 -21.13 -1.76 -12.56
C ARG A 71 -20.03 -1.71 -13.62
N LEU A 72 -19.17 -2.72 -13.64
CA LEU A 72 -18.13 -2.88 -14.65
C LEU A 72 -18.31 -4.22 -15.36
N GLN A 73 -18.18 -4.21 -16.69
CA GLN A 73 -18.03 -5.42 -17.48
C GLN A 73 -16.53 -5.69 -17.60
N LEU A 74 -16.09 -6.84 -17.10
CA LEU A 74 -14.67 -7.20 -17.13
C LEU A 74 -14.26 -7.76 -18.48
N GLY A 75 -15.21 -8.27 -19.27
CA GLY A 75 -15.01 -8.79 -20.63
C GLY A 75 -13.75 -9.64 -20.76
N PRO A 76 -13.50 -10.62 -19.86
CA PRO A 76 -12.17 -11.23 -19.73
C PRO A 76 -11.81 -12.16 -20.89
N GLY A 77 -12.72 -12.37 -21.85
CA GLY A 77 -12.57 -13.27 -22.98
C GLY A 77 -13.07 -14.68 -22.67
N ARG A 78 -13.39 -15.47 -23.71
CA ARG A 78 -14.14 -16.74 -23.57
C ARG A 78 -13.41 -17.86 -22.80
N ASN A 79 -12.14 -17.67 -22.43
CA ASN A 79 -11.27 -18.67 -21.76
C ASN A 79 -10.47 -18.05 -20.60
N ALA A 80 -11.02 -17.05 -19.91
CA ALA A 80 -10.37 -16.48 -18.73
C ALA A 80 -10.87 -17.17 -17.46
N ASP A 81 -9.97 -17.80 -16.72
CA ASP A 81 -10.25 -18.34 -15.40
C ASP A 81 -10.27 -17.19 -14.39
N LEU A 82 -11.39 -16.48 -14.35
CA LEU A 82 -11.66 -15.39 -13.44
C LEU A 82 -12.59 -15.87 -12.32
N ARG A 83 -12.12 -15.81 -11.08
CA ARG A 83 -12.84 -16.27 -9.89
C ARG A 83 -12.90 -15.22 -8.79
N VAL A 84 -13.92 -15.29 -7.95
CA VAL A 84 -13.96 -14.57 -6.67
C VAL A 84 -13.57 -15.54 -5.56
N ASP A 85 -12.66 -15.10 -4.71
CA ASP A 85 -12.30 -15.77 -3.48
C ASP A 85 -12.53 -14.83 -2.31
N GLU A 86 -13.67 -14.96 -1.64
CA GLU A 86 -14.06 -14.13 -0.49
C GLU A 86 -13.12 -14.31 0.71
N GLY A 87 -12.38 -15.43 0.77
CA GLY A 87 -11.50 -15.79 1.87
C GLY A 87 -10.01 -15.58 1.57
N ALA A 88 -9.68 -14.86 0.50
CA ALA A 88 -8.31 -14.72 -0.01
C ALA A 88 -7.33 -13.93 0.90
N GLY A 89 -7.71 -13.63 2.13
CA GLY A 89 -6.85 -12.96 3.10
C GLY A 89 -7.60 -12.12 4.12
N SER A 90 -6.86 -11.68 5.14
CA SER A 90 -7.34 -10.79 6.19
C SER A 90 -6.35 -9.66 6.46
N MET A 91 -6.85 -8.53 6.94
CA MET A 91 -6.05 -7.44 7.46
C MET A 91 -6.46 -7.15 8.90
N ARG A 92 -5.50 -7.24 9.81
CA ARG A 92 -5.65 -6.88 11.22
C ARG A 92 -4.91 -5.58 11.48
N ILE A 93 -5.60 -4.60 12.06
CA ILE A 93 -5.04 -3.31 12.44
C ILE A 93 -5.14 -3.19 13.96
N GLU A 94 -4.00 -3.00 14.61
CA GLU A 94 -3.88 -2.82 16.05
C GLU A 94 -3.32 -1.42 16.34
N VAL A 95 -3.98 -0.68 17.23
CA VAL A 95 -3.53 0.64 17.66
C VAL A 95 -3.38 0.64 19.17
N GLU A 96 -2.15 0.79 19.61
CA GLU A 96 -1.81 0.96 21.01
C GLU A 96 -1.96 2.44 21.38
N THR A 97 -2.75 2.78 22.41
CA THR A 97 -2.85 4.13 22.96
C THR A 97 -2.66 4.11 24.48
N GLU A 98 -2.58 5.29 25.11
CA GLU A 98 -2.44 5.41 26.57
C GLU A 98 -3.61 4.74 27.33
N ASN A 99 -4.77 4.62 26.69
CA ASN A 99 -5.98 4.02 27.27
C ASN A 99 -6.17 2.52 26.96
N GLY A 100 -5.26 1.88 26.22
CA GLY A 100 -5.33 0.46 25.85
C GLY A 100 -5.05 0.18 24.37
N THR A 101 -5.23 -1.08 23.96
CA THR A 101 -5.04 -1.51 22.57
C THR A 101 -6.38 -1.76 21.89
N TYR A 102 -6.57 -1.18 20.71
CA TYR A 102 -7.75 -1.39 19.86
C TYR A 102 -7.36 -2.25 18.67
N THR A 103 -8.09 -3.34 18.44
CA THR A 103 -7.85 -4.27 17.33
C THR A 103 -9.10 -4.34 16.44
N ASN A 104 -8.89 -4.20 15.13
CA ASN A 104 -9.90 -4.44 14.11
C ASN A 104 -9.35 -5.46 13.10
N GLU A 105 -10.18 -6.40 12.66
CA GLU A 105 -9.82 -7.40 11.66
C GLU A 105 -10.88 -7.42 10.57
N THR A 106 -10.43 -7.33 9.32
CA THR A 106 -11.29 -7.27 8.13
C THR A 106 -10.84 -8.32 7.12
N THR A 107 -11.78 -9.10 6.60
CA THR A 107 -11.53 -10.03 5.49
C THR A 107 -11.48 -9.27 4.17
N LEU A 108 -10.42 -9.44 3.38
CA LEU A 108 -10.21 -8.64 2.16
C LEU A 108 -10.92 -9.22 0.94
N GLY A 109 -11.01 -10.55 0.82
CA GLY A 109 -11.39 -11.22 -0.42
C GLY A 109 -10.48 -10.86 -1.60
N ALA A 110 -10.67 -11.51 -2.75
CA ALA A 110 -9.96 -11.18 -3.98
C ALA A 110 -10.76 -11.54 -5.24
N ILE A 111 -10.57 -10.75 -6.29
CA ILE A 111 -10.89 -11.18 -7.65
C ILE A 111 -9.60 -11.69 -8.27
N VAL A 112 -9.56 -12.98 -8.63
CA VAL A 112 -8.35 -13.65 -9.09
C VAL A 112 -8.52 -14.10 -10.53
N TYR A 113 -7.57 -13.73 -11.38
CA TYR A 113 -7.37 -14.28 -12.71
C TYR A 113 -6.14 -15.17 -12.70
N GLU A 114 -6.27 -16.39 -13.20
CA GLU A 114 -5.19 -17.37 -13.22
C GLU A 114 -4.98 -17.90 -14.64
N ARG A 115 -3.71 -18.02 -15.06
CA ARG A 115 -3.35 -18.68 -16.32
C ARG A 115 -1.97 -19.33 -16.20
N GLY A 116 -1.94 -20.64 -16.02
CA GLY A 116 -0.70 -21.35 -15.71
C GLY A 116 -0.13 -20.81 -14.40
N ASP A 117 1.14 -20.42 -14.40
CA ASP A 117 1.79 -19.85 -13.21
C ASP A 117 1.54 -18.34 -13.01
N ASP A 118 0.94 -17.64 -13.99
CA ASP A 118 0.64 -16.21 -13.87
C ASP A 118 -0.71 -16.00 -13.17
N VAL A 119 -0.69 -15.24 -12.07
CA VAL A 119 -1.86 -14.83 -11.30
C VAL A 119 -1.94 -13.31 -11.27
N ILE A 120 -3.13 -12.76 -11.51
CA ILE A 120 -3.44 -11.34 -11.28
C ILE A 120 -4.60 -11.27 -10.31
N ALA A 121 -4.43 -10.55 -9.20
CA ALA A 121 -5.44 -10.43 -8.17
C ALA A 121 -5.73 -8.99 -7.81
N TYR A 122 -7.01 -8.65 -7.70
CA TYR A 122 -7.48 -7.43 -7.06
C TYR A 122 -7.87 -7.74 -5.61
N GLN A 123 -7.17 -7.14 -4.64
CA GLN A 123 -7.39 -7.37 -3.21
C GLN A 123 -7.08 -6.10 -2.42
N GLY A 124 -7.98 -5.72 -1.49
CA GLY A 124 -7.74 -4.64 -0.54
C GLY A 124 -7.50 -3.28 -1.19
N GLY A 125 -8.04 -3.05 -2.39
CA GLY A 125 -7.76 -1.85 -3.20
C GLY A 125 -6.47 -1.91 -4.02
N GLY A 126 -5.67 -2.97 -3.92
CA GLY A 126 -4.46 -3.15 -4.73
C GLY A 126 -4.66 -4.12 -5.87
N VAL A 127 -3.85 -3.97 -6.93
CA VAL A 127 -3.71 -4.98 -7.99
C VAL A 127 -2.33 -5.62 -7.87
N TRP A 128 -2.31 -6.93 -7.68
CA TRP A 128 -1.13 -7.75 -7.46
C TRP A 128 -0.94 -8.69 -8.63
N ARG A 129 0.32 -8.92 -9.01
CA ARG A 129 0.70 -9.95 -9.97
C ARG A 129 1.66 -10.92 -9.32
N ALA A 130 1.31 -12.19 -9.32
CA ALA A 130 2.20 -13.27 -8.93
C ALA A 130 2.57 -14.12 -10.15
N ASN A 131 3.79 -14.62 -10.15
CA ASN A 131 4.27 -15.64 -11.08
C ASN A 131 5.19 -16.57 -10.31
N GLY A 132 4.71 -17.78 -9.98
CA GLY A 132 5.41 -18.91 -9.34
C GLY A 132 6.33 -18.61 -8.14
N ASP A 133 7.37 -17.82 -8.37
CA ASP A 133 8.46 -17.46 -7.46
C ASP A 133 8.45 -15.99 -7.02
N SER A 134 7.58 -15.15 -7.58
CA SER A 134 7.58 -13.71 -7.29
C SER A 134 6.20 -13.10 -7.31
N THR A 135 5.97 -12.18 -6.37
CA THR A 135 4.78 -11.30 -6.36
C THR A 135 5.22 -9.86 -6.58
N ARG A 136 4.43 -9.06 -7.28
CA ARG A 136 4.68 -7.62 -7.43
C ARG A 136 3.39 -6.82 -7.47
N MET A 137 3.51 -5.57 -7.09
CA MET A 137 2.43 -4.60 -7.19
C MET A 137 2.31 -4.09 -8.63
N VAL A 138 1.08 -4.10 -9.18
CA VAL A 138 0.71 -3.52 -10.47
C VAL A 138 0.05 -2.16 -10.26
N SER A 139 -0.96 -2.11 -9.38
CA SER A 139 -1.62 -0.88 -8.93
C SER A 139 -1.57 -0.81 -7.41
N PRO A 140 -1.08 0.29 -6.81
CA PRO A 140 -1.05 0.42 -5.37
C PRO A 140 -2.45 0.65 -4.79
N PRO A 141 -2.75 0.11 -3.61
CA PRO A 141 -3.94 0.51 -2.86
C PRO A 141 -3.82 1.96 -2.40
N GLU A 142 -4.98 2.57 -2.14
CA GLU A 142 -5.03 3.90 -1.55
C GLU A 142 -4.55 3.87 -0.11
N PHE A 143 -3.56 4.70 0.20
CA PHE A 143 -2.99 4.81 1.52
C PHE A 143 -2.49 6.22 1.73
N HIS A 144 -2.94 6.85 2.81
CA HIS A 144 -2.48 8.16 3.21
C HIS A 144 -2.00 8.12 4.66
N TYR A 145 -0.72 8.43 4.85
CA TYR A 145 -0.15 8.64 6.17
C TYR A 145 0.49 10.02 6.24
N ARG A 146 0.08 10.83 7.22
CA ARG A 146 0.61 12.17 7.47
C ARG A 146 0.87 12.35 8.95
N GLY A 147 2.01 11.83 9.43
CA GLY A 147 2.55 12.00 10.79
C GLY A 147 1.67 11.38 11.87
N ASP A 148 0.49 11.93 12.04
CA ASP A 148 -0.48 11.57 13.07
C ASP A 148 -1.82 11.09 12.46
N THR A 149 -2.01 11.23 11.14
CA THR A 149 -3.23 10.77 10.44
C THR A 149 -2.94 9.59 9.53
N LEU A 150 -3.66 8.49 9.75
CA LEU A 150 -3.70 7.33 8.87
C LEU A 150 -5.09 7.22 8.23
N THR A 151 -5.14 7.08 6.91
CA THR A 151 -6.36 6.79 6.16
C THR A 151 -6.07 5.64 5.20
N LEU A 152 -6.78 4.53 5.42
CA LEU A 152 -6.67 3.31 4.64
C LEU A 152 -8.11 2.86 4.29
N PRO A 153 -8.66 3.30 3.16
CA PRO A 153 -9.94 2.77 2.70
C PRO A 153 -9.73 1.30 2.31
N LEU A 154 -10.40 0.41 3.03
CA LEU A 154 -10.35 -1.03 2.74
C LEU A 154 -11.48 -1.38 1.78
N VAL A 155 -11.12 -1.88 0.60
CA VAL A 155 -12.08 -2.45 -0.34
C VAL A 155 -12.12 -3.96 -0.12
N THR A 156 -13.30 -4.46 0.25
CA THR A 156 -13.54 -5.89 0.41
C THR A 156 -14.25 -6.47 -0.81
N VAL A 157 -13.93 -7.70 -1.16
CA VAL A 157 -14.56 -8.43 -2.26
C VAL A 157 -15.41 -9.56 -1.70
N ALA A 158 -16.70 -9.54 -2.00
CA ALA A 158 -17.65 -10.60 -1.69
C ALA A 158 -18.45 -10.96 -2.95
N GLY A 159 -18.89 -12.21 -3.07
CA GLY A 159 -19.68 -12.71 -4.19
C GLY A 159 -19.48 -14.19 -4.52
N GLU A 160 -20.20 -14.63 -5.55
CA GLU A 160 -20.16 -16.01 -6.03
C GLU A 160 -18.84 -16.31 -6.76
N ARG A 161 -18.36 -17.55 -6.59
CA ARG A 161 -17.01 -17.99 -7.03
C ARG A 161 -16.73 -17.83 -8.52
N ASP A 162 -17.77 -17.96 -9.36
CA ASP A 162 -17.65 -17.88 -10.82
C ASP A 162 -18.25 -16.56 -11.34
N LEU A 163 -17.40 -15.71 -11.93
CA LEU A 163 -17.84 -14.44 -12.52
C LEU A 163 -18.23 -14.64 -13.97
N SER A 164 -19.50 -14.34 -14.29
CA SER A 164 -20.04 -14.58 -15.63
C SER A 164 -19.70 -13.49 -16.66
N ASP A 165 -19.59 -12.21 -16.26
CA ASP A 165 -19.08 -11.13 -17.14
C ASP A 165 -18.97 -9.73 -16.46
N SER A 166 -19.66 -9.54 -15.34
CA SER A 166 -19.77 -8.23 -14.69
C SER A 166 -19.53 -8.27 -13.19
N VAL A 167 -18.85 -7.26 -12.68
CA VAL A 167 -18.69 -6.98 -11.26
C VAL A 167 -19.51 -5.75 -10.90
N THR A 168 -20.25 -5.83 -9.80
CA THR A 168 -20.93 -4.68 -9.22
C THR A 168 -20.15 -4.26 -7.99
N ILE A 169 -19.71 -3.01 -7.99
CA ILE A 169 -19.03 -2.36 -6.87
C ILE A 169 -20.09 -1.52 -6.19
N SER A 170 -20.30 -1.71 -4.90
CA SER A 170 -21.29 -0.97 -4.11
C SER A 170 -20.64 -0.45 -2.84
N GLU A 171 -21.14 0.67 -2.35
CA GLU A 171 -20.81 1.12 -1.00
C GLU A 171 -21.28 0.04 -0.01
N SER A 172 -20.47 -0.27 0.99
CA SER A 172 -20.90 -1.15 2.07
C SER A 172 -22.07 -0.50 2.81
N ASP A 173 -23.12 -1.27 3.12
CA ASP A 173 -24.20 -0.79 4.00
C ASP A 173 -23.68 -0.46 5.42
N GLU A 174 -22.51 -1.01 5.75
CA GLU A 174 -21.69 -0.61 6.89
C GLU A 174 -21.07 0.76 6.57
N ARG A 175 -21.53 1.79 7.28
CA ARG A 175 -20.94 3.14 7.22
C ARG A 175 -19.43 3.01 7.38
N PRO A 176 -18.60 3.81 6.67
CA PRO A 176 -17.17 3.84 6.92
C PRO A 176 -16.96 4.16 8.39
N GLU A 177 -16.71 3.11 9.19
CA GLU A 177 -16.40 3.27 10.59
C GLU A 177 -15.00 3.86 10.57
N GLY A 178 -14.92 5.15 10.89
CA GLY A 178 -13.65 5.70 11.31
C GLY A 178 -13.21 4.79 12.46
N LEU A 179 -12.18 3.98 12.21
CA LEU A 179 -11.69 2.97 13.16
C LEU A 179 -11.40 3.58 14.55
N PHE A 180 -11.32 4.92 14.61
CA PHE A 180 -11.04 5.73 15.79
C PHE A 180 -12.02 6.90 16.01
N ALA A 181 -13.23 6.89 15.44
CA ALA A 181 -14.24 7.94 15.67
C ALA A 181 -14.95 7.75 17.04
N SER A 182 -14.21 7.91 18.14
CA SER A 182 -14.84 8.03 19.46
C SER A 182 -14.82 9.50 19.92
N GLU A 183 -15.77 9.91 20.74
CA GLU A 183 -15.84 11.26 21.33
C GLU A 183 -14.56 11.67 22.09
N ASN A 184 -13.63 10.74 22.33
CA ASN A 184 -12.35 10.93 23.03
C ASN A 184 -11.10 10.53 22.24
N ILE A 185 -11.21 10.03 21.00
CA ILE A 185 -10.07 9.71 20.14
C ILE A 185 -10.24 10.56 18.88
N SER A 186 -9.51 11.67 18.84
CA SER A 186 -9.37 12.42 17.59
C SER A 186 -8.22 11.81 16.81
N ASN A 187 -8.42 11.65 15.50
CA ASN A 187 -7.33 11.64 14.54
C ASN A 187 -6.70 13.06 14.58
N PRO A 188 -5.69 13.27 15.42
CA PRO A 188 -4.37 12.66 15.26
C PRO A 188 -4.04 11.58 16.31
N LEU A 189 -3.39 10.49 15.87
CA LEU A 189 -2.82 9.41 16.70
C LEU A 189 -1.75 9.99 17.65
N LEU A 190 -2.17 10.60 18.76
CA LEU A 190 -1.29 11.15 19.78
C LEU A 190 -0.55 10.01 20.48
N GLY A 191 0.58 9.57 19.90
CA GLY A 191 1.60 8.74 20.56
C GLY A 191 1.42 7.22 20.48
N GLY A 192 0.48 6.73 19.68
CA GLY A 192 0.17 5.30 19.60
C GLY A 192 0.89 4.53 18.49
N ASN A 193 1.51 3.39 18.79
CA ASN A 193 2.06 2.52 17.74
C ASN A 193 0.90 1.87 16.96
N VAL A 194 0.98 1.89 15.63
CA VAL A 194 0.03 1.17 14.77
C VAL A 194 0.73 -0.05 14.19
N THR A 195 0.16 -1.23 14.43
CA THR A 195 0.62 -2.49 13.85
C THR A 195 -0.43 -2.97 12.86
N ILE A 196 -0.04 -3.16 11.61
CA ILE A 196 -0.89 -3.71 10.56
C ILE A 196 -0.34 -5.10 10.21
N THR A 197 -1.14 -6.13 10.37
CA THR A 197 -0.82 -7.50 9.95
C THR A 197 -1.69 -7.84 8.76
N VAL A 198 -1.06 -8.25 7.65
CA VAL A 198 -1.76 -8.67 6.42
C VAL A 198 -1.47 -10.14 6.19
N GLU A 199 -2.52 -10.95 6.17
CA GLU A 199 -2.48 -12.37 5.80
C GLU A 199 -3.04 -12.50 4.37
N SER A 200 -2.20 -12.93 3.43
CA SER A 200 -2.52 -13.00 2.00
C SER A 200 -1.41 -13.74 1.23
N GLU A 201 -1.77 -14.46 0.16
CA GLU A 201 -0.80 -15.00 -0.83
C GLU A 201 0.08 -13.90 -1.47
N TYR A 202 -0.33 -12.63 -1.34
CA TYR A 202 0.38 -11.46 -1.85
C TYR A 202 1.14 -10.69 -0.75
N ALA A 203 1.33 -11.26 0.44
CA ALA A 203 1.93 -10.61 1.61
C ALA A 203 3.29 -9.95 1.33
N GLU A 204 4.15 -10.59 0.54
CA GLU A 204 5.46 -10.04 0.18
C GLU A 204 5.33 -8.71 -0.61
N ALA A 205 4.32 -8.60 -1.49
CA ALA A 205 4.07 -7.36 -2.23
C ALA A 205 3.38 -6.29 -1.37
N TRP A 206 2.51 -6.68 -0.44
CA TRP A 206 1.98 -5.79 0.59
C TRP A 206 3.10 -5.19 1.44
N GLY A 207 4.06 -6.00 1.88
CA GLY A 207 5.23 -5.54 2.64
C GLY A 207 6.01 -4.46 1.89
N ARG A 208 6.40 -4.74 0.63
CA ARG A 208 7.08 -3.76 -0.24
C ARG A 208 6.28 -2.49 -0.46
N PHE A 209 4.96 -2.58 -0.57
CA PHE A 209 4.11 -1.41 -0.70
C PHE A 209 4.24 -0.51 0.53
N PHE A 210 4.07 -1.05 1.74
CA PHE A 210 4.18 -0.27 2.97
C PHE A 210 5.59 0.30 3.16
N GLU A 211 6.65 -0.47 2.89
CA GLU A 211 8.04 0.03 2.90
C GLU A 211 8.25 1.21 1.94
N SER A 212 7.61 1.17 0.76
CA SER A 212 7.77 2.23 -0.24
C SER A 212 6.97 3.51 0.08
N ARG A 213 5.91 3.41 0.89
CA ARG A 213 4.97 4.51 1.18
C ARG A 213 5.13 5.12 2.56
N THR A 214 5.82 4.44 3.46
CA THR A 214 5.95 4.85 4.86
C THR A 214 7.36 4.62 5.36
N GLU A 215 7.70 5.29 6.47
CA GLU A 215 8.89 4.96 7.27
C GLU A 215 8.60 3.80 8.25
N ALA A 216 7.61 2.96 7.95
CA ALA A 216 7.24 1.84 8.81
C ALA A 216 8.34 0.77 8.83
N ASN A 217 8.41 0.06 9.94
CA ASN A 217 9.21 -1.14 10.04
C ASN A 217 8.38 -2.33 9.54
N VAL A 218 8.80 -2.94 8.44
CA VAL A 218 8.10 -4.08 7.82
C VAL A 218 8.85 -5.36 8.14
N THR A 219 8.11 -6.38 8.62
CA THR A 219 8.65 -7.69 9.00
C THR A 219 7.82 -8.76 8.33
N GLN A 220 8.44 -9.55 7.45
CA GLN A 220 7.83 -10.74 6.88
C GLN A 220 7.77 -11.84 7.95
N LEU A 221 6.57 -12.29 8.31
CA LEU A 221 6.36 -13.33 9.33
C LEU A 221 6.36 -14.74 8.72
N SER A 222 5.72 -14.91 7.56
CA SER A 222 5.66 -16.16 6.80
C SER A 222 5.58 -15.89 5.29
N SER A 223 5.38 -16.90 4.43
CA SER A 223 5.11 -16.66 2.99
C SER A 223 3.87 -15.81 2.75
N ASP A 224 2.87 -15.96 3.61
CA ASP A 224 1.52 -15.43 3.44
C ASP A 224 1.15 -14.43 4.53
N GLU A 225 2.11 -13.96 5.34
CA GLU A 225 1.84 -13.01 6.43
C GLU A 225 2.97 -11.98 6.56
N VAL A 226 2.58 -10.70 6.59
CA VAL A 226 3.49 -9.56 6.80
C VAL A 226 2.97 -8.65 7.91
N GLN A 227 3.87 -8.18 8.77
CA GLN A 227 3.59 -7.22 9.83
C GLN A 227 4.26 -5.88 9.52
N VAL A 228 3.54 -4.78 9.72
CA VAL A 228 3.96 -3.41 9.45
C VAL A 228 3.75 -2.58 10.70
N GLU A 229 4.83 -2.08 11.28
CA GLU A 229 4.81 -1.23 12.47
C GLU A 229 5.05 0.23 12.08
N ILE A 230 4.01 1.06 12.19
CA ILE A 230 4.08 2.49 11.98
C ILE A 230 4.23 3.17 13.35
N ARG A 231 5.38 3.84 13.54
CA ARG A 231 5.62 4.65 14.74
C ARG A 231 5.07 6.05 14.53
N THR A 232 4.03 6.41 15.28
CA THR A 232 3.44 7.77 15.27
C THR A 232 4.15 8.74 16.20
N LYS A 233 5.18 8.28 16.94
CA LYS A 233 5.98 9.14 17.80
C LYS A 233 6.84 10.07 16.97
N THR A 234 6.28 11.23 16.61
CA THR A 234 7.07 12.41 16.34
C THR A 234 7.78 12.77 17.65
N VAL A 235 9.03 12.34 17.81
CA VAL A 235 9.88 12.82 18.90
C VAL A 235 10.13 14.31 18.62
N HIS A 236 9.33 15.19 19.22
CA HIS A 236 9.71 16.58 19.32
C HIS A 236 10.95 16.62 20.21
N PRO A 237 12.13 17.03 19.70
CA PRO A 237 13.29 17.16 20.57
C PRO A 237 12.95 18.21 21.63
N THR A 238 12.88 17.80 22.90
CA THR A 238 12.88 18.74 24.01
C THR A 238 14.25 19.42 24.00
N LEU A 239 14.33 20.62 23.44
CA LEU A 239 15.51 21.46 23.57
C LEU A 239 15.49 22.08 24.98
N THR A 240 16.16 21.42 25.92
CA THR A 240 16.55 22.06 27.18
C THR A 240 17.77 22.91 26.92
N THR A 241 17.57 24.19 26.64
CA THR A 241 18.65 25.19 26.56
C THR A 241 18.55 26.11 27.76
N SER A 242 19.61 26.16 28.55
CA SER A 242 19.81 27.17 29.60
C SER A 242 20.60 28.33 29.00
N ALA A 243 19.98 29.51 28.95
CA ALA A 243 20.62 30.74 28.53
C ALA A 243 20.71 31.69 29.73
N SER A 244 21.92 32.10 30.09
CA SER A 244 22.13 33.20 31.05
C SER A 244 22.46 34.47 30.28
N ALA A 245 21.79 35.57 30.62
CA ALA A 245 22.09 36.87 30.08
C ALA A 245 21.98 37.93 31.17
N VAL A 246 22.93 38.87 31.16
CA VAL A 246 22.91 40.09 31.99
C VAL A 246 22.12 41.22 31.31
N GLY A 247 21.23 40.88 30.37
CA GLY A 247 20.47 41.82 29.52
C GLY A 247 19.35 41.12 28.75
N SER A 248 18.82 41.73 27.68
CA SER A 248 17.70 41.18 26.91
C SER A 248 18.13 39.98 26.04
N SER A 249 17.51 38.82 26.26
CA SER A 249 17.65 37.62 25.42
C SER A 249 16.43 37.44 24.51
N SER A 250 16.65 37.09 23.25
CA SER A 250 15.59 36.70 22.32
C SER A 250 15.72 35.23 21.95
N ILE A 251 14.65 34.44 22.17
CA ILE A 251 14.56 33.04 21.73
C ILE A 251 13.54 32.99 20.59
N ALA A 252 13.94 32.47 19.44
CA ALA A 252 13.04 32.18 18.32
C ALA A 252 12.69 30.68 18.33
N ALA A 253 11.43 30.34 18.57
CA ALA A 253 10.93 28.98 18.51
C ALA A 253 9.58 28.92 17.77
N GLY A 254 9.38 27.88 16.97
CA GLY A 254 8.13 27.63 16.26
C GLY A 254 7.19 26.76 17.10
N GLY A 255 5.95 27.20 17.32
CA GLY A 255 4.89 26.41 17.97
C GLY A 255 5.18 26.03 19.42
N ILE A 256 4.97 26.97 20.35
CA ILE A 256 5.24 26.74 21.78
C ILE A 256 3.97 26.35 22.53
N ARG A 257 3.94 25.14 23.13
CA ARG A 257 2.80 24.64 23.92
C ARG A 257 2.85 25.03 25.41
N ARG A 258 4.06 25.19 25.97
CA ARG A 258 4.29 25.64 27.36
C ARG A 258 5.63 26.37 27.44
N LEU A 259 5.66 27.47 28.18
CA LEU A 259 6.87 28.19 28.58
C LEU A 259 6.90 28.26 30.10
N GLU A 260 8.06 27.98 30.68
CA GLU A 260 8.30 28.11 32.11
C GLU A 260 9.64 28.82 32.28
N ALA A 261 9.68 29.84 33.13
CA ALA A 261 10.86 30.65 33.40
C ALA A 261 11.00 30.75 34.92
N ASP A 262 12.17 30.36 35.42
CA ASP A 262 12.54 30.49 36.82
C ASP A 262 13.80 31.36 36.91
N SER A 263 13.84 32.28 37.86
CA SER A 263 14.95 33.21 38.06
C SER A 263 15.54 33.03 39.45
N TYR A 264 16.82 32.67 39.50
CA TYR A 264 17.57 32.56 40.74
C TYR A 264 18.58 33.72 40.78
N ASP A 265 18.33 34.74 41.62
CA ASP A 265 19.33 35.76 41.92
C ASP A 265 20.12 35.32 43.15
N SER A 266 21.44 35.26 43.03
CA SER A 266 22.35 34.95 44.14
C SER A 266 23.03 36.26 44.55
N GLY A 267 22.26 37.16 45.15
CA GLY A 267 22.81 38.33 45.82
C GLY A 267 23.60 37.87 47.04
N SER A 268 24.91 38.12 47.05
CA SER A 268 25.74 37.97 48.24
C SER A 268 25.40 39.07 49.23
N ASP A 269 24.29 38.93 49.97
CA ASP A 269 24.00 39.86 51.05
C ASP A 269 24.77 39.46 52.30
N SER A 270 25.54 40.41 52.81
CA SER A 270 26.40 40.25 53.97
C SER A 270 25.59 40.54 55.24
N ASP A 271 24.59 39.71 55.55
CA ASP A 271 23.92 39.73 56.85
C ASP A 271 23.52 38.31 57.30
N PRO A 272 24.02 37.77 58.44
CA PRO A 272 23.91 36.34 58.73
C PRO A 272 22.55 35.88 59.29
N ASN A 273 21.55 36.76 59.47
CA ASN A 273 20.42 36.49 60.35
C ASN A 273 19.02 36.84 59.82
N GLU A 274 18.79 36.86 58.50
CA GLU A 274 17.43 36.96 57.98
C GLU A 274 17.27 36.19 56.66
N TYR A 275 16.78 34.96 56.73
CA TYR A 275 16.34 34.21 55.54
C TYR A 275 14.84 34.46 55.34
N GLY A 276 14.51 35.46 54.53
CA GLY A 276 13.18 35.67 53.98
C GLY A 276 13.21 35.58 52.44
N PRO A 277 12.15 35.08 51.77
CA PRO A 277 12.04 35.18 50.32
C PRO A 277 11.82 36.66 49.94
N ASP A 278 12.77 37.26 49.24
CA ASP A 278 12.57 38.59 48.66
C ASP A 278 11.58 38.52 47.50
N THR A 279 10.60 39.43 47.53
CA THR A 279 9.59 39.59 46.49
C THR A 279 10.17 40.38 45.32
N ALA A 280 9.85 39.90 44.11
CA ALA A 280 10.24 40.48 42.83
C ALA A 280 9.98 41.99 42.74
N ASP A 281 10.98 42.78 42.36
CA ASP A 281 10.72 44.05 41.70
C ASP A 281 10.22 43.77 40.28
N ASP A 282 8.96 44.13 40.05
CA ASP A 282 8.20 43.99 38.82
C ASP A 282 8.99 44.49 37.59
N ASN A 283 9.57 43.60 36.77
CA ASN A 283 9.87 43.92 35.36
C ASN A 283 10.16 42.72 34.43
N ALA A 284 9.76 41.50 34.78
CA ALA A 284 9.77 40.39 33.82
C ALA A 284 8.61 40.54 32.82
N VAL A 285 8.78 41.39 31.81
CA VAL A 285 7.79 41.59 30.75
C VAL A 285 8.03 40.58 29.62
N VAL A 286 7.25 39.49 29.61
CA VAL A 286 7.22 38.54 28.49
C VAL A 286 6.36 39.13 27.37
N ARG A 287 6.97 39.50 26.24
CA ARG A 287 6.26 39.91 25.02
C ARG A 287 6.36 38.80 23.99
N THR A 288 5.24 38.18 23.65
CA THR A 288 5.15 37.31 22.48
C THR A 288 4.70 38.15 21.29
N ASN A 289 5.28 37.93 20.12
CA ASN A 289 4.82 38.54 18.88
C ASN A 289 3.91 37.53 18.17
N GLY A 290 2.77 37.23 18.78
CA GLY A 290 1.80 36.27 18.26
C GLY A 290 0.87 36.91 17.24
N GLY A 291 1.21 36.82 15.95
CA GLY A 291 0.20 36.92 14.89
C GLY A 291 -0.46 35.56 14.74
N PHE A 292 -1.71 35.40 15.18
CA PHE A 292 -2.52 34.25 14.76
C PHE A 292 -2.88 34.47 13.27
N GLY A 293 -2.23 33.72 12.40
CA GLY A 293 -2.60 33.54 11.01
C GLY A 293 -2.91 32.07 10.76
#